data_AF-A0A3A9SRN0-F1
#
_entry.id   AF-A0A3A9SRN0-F1
#
_cell.length_a   1.000
_cell.length_b   1.000
_cell.length_c   1.000
_cell.angle_alpha   90.00
_cell.angle_beta   90.00
_cell.angle_gamma   90.00
#
_symmetry.space_group_name_H-M   'P 1'
#
loop_
_entity.id
_entity.type
_entity.pdbx_description
1 polymer ?
#
loop_
_entity_poly.entity_id
_entity_poly.type
_entity_poly.pdbx_seq_one_letter_code
_entity_poly.pdbx_strand_id
1 'polypeptide(L)'
;MELIAAKEENGWVLSRWDLTYKVGWEHIQKGVSAVYDFYSDPEILVASSPIKINSKEDIMNIPETMNLTIRGRSDIIKVPIMITFYNQLQAVDVSVAQATDEFENINYEKFNHSLCQYMDSIELAMYRK
;
A
#
# COMPACT_ATOMS: atom_id res chain seq x y z
N MET A 1 -11.50 -0.37 2.05
CA MET A 1 -10.73 0.36 3.06
C MET A 1 -11.29 1.76 3.19
N GLU A 2 -11.20 2.36 4.38
CA GLU A 2 -11.69 3.73 4.62
C GLU A 2 -10.54 4.69 4.89
N LEU A 3 -10.54 5.85 4.24
CA LEU A 3 -9.54 6.90 4.48
C LEU A 3 -9.85 7.62 5.81
N ILE A 4 -8.93 7.52 6.78
CA ILE A 4 -9.10 8.16 8.09
C ILE A 4 -8.53 9.58 8.10
N ALA A 5 -7.34 9.76 7.53
CA ALA A 5 -6.67 11.05 7.50
C ALA A 5 -5.68 11.12 6.34
N ALA A 6 -5.45 12.33 5.82
CA ALA A 6 -4.39 12.62 4.86
C ALA A 6 -3.73 13.96 5.21
N LYS A 7 -2.41 14.07 5.01
CA LYS A 7 -1.64 15.30 5.19
C LYS A 7 -0.55 15.40 4.13
N GLU A 8 -0.17 16.63 3.79
CA GLU A 8 1.00 16.90 2.94
C GLU A 8 2.27 17.00 3.77
N GLU A 9 3.35 16.40 3.31
CA GLU A 9 4.66 16.47 3.95
C GLU A 9 5.76 16.31 2.90
N ASN A 10 6.60 17.34 2.72
CA ASN A 10 7.81 17.29 1.88
C ASN A 10 7.60 16.77 0.44
N GLY A 11 6.52 17.16 -0.24
CA GLY A 11 6.21 16.69 -1.60
C GLY A 11 5.55 15.32 -1.65
N TRP A 12 5.05 14.83 -0.52
CA TRP A 12 4.29 13.59 -0.40
C TRP A 12 2.94 13.84 0.27
N VAL A 13 1.95 13.04 -0.10
CA VAL A 13 0.69 12.88 0.62
C VAL A 13 0.80 11.64 1.50
N LEU A 14 0.82 11.84 2.81
CA LEU A 14 0.78 10.76 3.79
C LEU A 14 -0.65 10.54 4.24
N SER A 15 -1.14 9.32 4.14
CA SER A 15 -2.52 8.96 4.46
C SER A 15 -2.61 7.70 5.31
N ARG A 16 -3.61 7.68 6.19
CA ARG A 16 -3.95 6.57 7.06
C ARG A 16 -5.27 5.98 6.61
N TRP A 17 -5.30 4.67 6.40
CA TRP A 17 -6.47 3.92 5.98
C TRP A 17 -6.78 2.83 7.00
N ASP A 18 -8.07 2.56 7.20
CA ASP A 18 -8.54 1.42 7.98
C ASP A 18 -9.03 0.29 7.05
N LEU A 19 -8.61 -0.93 7.37
CA LEU A 19 -9.11 -2.16 6.78
C LEU A 19 -10.54 -2.40 7.27
N THR A 20 -11.43 -2.79 6.36
CA THR A 20 -12.81 -3.16 6.67
C THR A 20 -12.87 -4.37 7.60
N TYR A 21 -11.96 -5.34 7.46
CA TYR A 21 -11.85 -6.45 8.41
C TYR A 21 -10.43 -6.66 8.91
N LYS A 22 -10.31 -7.29 10.08
CA LYS A 22 -9.02 -7.75 10.60
C LYS A 22 -8.46 -8.82 9.66
N VAL A 23 -7.19 -8.66 9.31
CA VAL A 23 -6.44 -9.58 8.47
C VAL A 23 -5.27 -10.17 9.24
N GLY A 24 -4.96 -11.44 8.95
CA GLY A 24 -3.72 -12.08 9.43
C GLY A 24 -2.56 -11.85 8.45
N TRP A 25 -1.38 -12.32 8.84
CA TRP A 25 -0.16 -12.18 8.03
C TRP A 25 -0.31 -12.68 6.59
N GLU A 26 -0.86 -13.88 6.39
CA GLU A 26 -1.07 -14.46 5.06
C GLU A 26 -1.94 -13.57 4.13
N HIS A 27 -2.94 -12.89 4.70
CA HIS A 27 -3.82 -11.99 3.96
C HIS A 27 -3.06 -10.72 3.53
N ILE A 28 -2.20 -10.19 4.40
CA ILE A 28 -1.31 -9.07 4.07
C ILE A 28 -0.38 -9.47 2.92
N GLN A 29 0.23 -10.66 2.98
CA GLN A 29 1.10 -11.18 1.93
C GLN A 29 0.34 -11.31 0.59
N LYS A 30 -0.90 -11.81 0.61
CA LYS A 30 -1.77 -11.87 -0.58
C LYS A 30 -2.03 -10.50 -1.18
N GLY A 31 -2.36 -9.51 -0.34
CA GLY A 31 -2.59 -8.13 -0.79
C GLY A 31 -1.36 -7.55 -1.48
N VAL A 32 -0.18 -7.68 -0.85
CA VAL A 32 1.09 -7.19 -1.40
C VAL A 32 1.50 -7.95 -2.67
N SER A 33 1.38 -9.28 -2.67
CA SER A 33 1.69 -10.12 -3.84
C SER A 33 0.78 -9.79 -5.03
N ALA A 34 -0.50 -9.50 -4.79
CA ALA A 34 -1.45 -9.16 -5.83
C ALA A 34 -1.15 -7.84 -6.55
N VAL A 35 -0.50 -6.89 -5.86
CA VAL A 35 -0.11 -5.61 -6.48
C VAL A 35 1.31 -5.57 -7.00
N TYR A 36 2.15 -6.54 -6.66
CA TYR A 36 3.57 -6.55 -7.00
C TYR A 36 3.84 -6.33 -8.50
N ASP A 37 3.05 -6.98 -9.37
CA ASP A 37 3.21 -6.91 -10.82
C ASP A 37 2.75 -5.57 -11.43
N PHE A 38 2.11 -4.69 -10.65
CA PHE A 38 1.63 -3.36 -11.09
C PHE A 38 2.56 -2.23 -10.64
N TYR A 39 3.79 -2.57 -10.28
CA TYR A 39 4.82 -1.62 -9.86
C TYR A 39 6.02 -1.75 -10.79
N SER A 40 6.48 -0.61 -11.28
CA SER A 40 7.81 -0.45 -11.84
C SER A 40 8.83 -0.37 -10.69
N ASP A 41 9.85 -1.24 -10.74
CA ASP A 41 10.92 -1.40 -9.74
C ASP A 41 10.40 -1.57 -8.30
N PRO A 42 9.61 -2.63 -8.01
CA PRO A 42 9.05 -2.85 -6.69
C PRO A 42 10.13 -3.24 -5.68
N GLU A 43 10.12 -2.57 -4.53
CA GLU A 43 10.90 -2.95 -3.36
C GLU A 43 9.97 -3.35 -2.21
N ILE A 44 10.29 -4.48 -1.57
CA ILE A 44 9.60 -4.98 -0.39
C ILE A 44 10.45 -4.70 0.84
N LEU A 45 9.84 -4.13 1.88
CA LEU A 45 10.48 -3.87 3.15
C LEU A 45 9.76 -4.63 4.28
N VAL A 46 10.57 -5.17 5.18
CA VAL A 46 10.16 -5.84 6.41
C VAL A 46 10.79 -5.10 7.58
N ALA A 47 9.98 -4.61 8.52
CA ALA A 47 10.46 -3.77 9.62
C ALA A 47 11.32 -2.59 9.12
N SER A 48 10.86 -1.93 8.04
CA SER A 48 11.56 -0.81 7.38
C SER A 48 12.90 -1.17 6.74
N SER A 49 13.28 -2.43 6.66
CA SER A 49 14.50 -2.90 6.00
C SER A 49 14.16 -3.57 4.67
N PRO A 50 14.77 -3.16 3.55
CA PRO A 50 14.52 -3.79 2.26
C PRO A 50 15.02 -5.24 2.26
N ILE A 51 14.23 -6.13 1.67
CA ILE A 51 14.59 -7.54 1.49
C ILE A 51 14.67 -7.87 0.00
N LYS A 52 15.50 -8.87 -0.33
CA LYS A 52 15.60 -9.34 -1.71
C LYS A 52 14.42 -10.24 -2.04
N ILE A 53 13.67 -9.84 -3.05
CA ILE A 53 12.55 -10.58 -3.65
C ILE A 53 12.89 -10.80 -5.12
N ASN A 54 12.83 -12.04 -5.60
CA ASN A 54 13.07 -12.37 -7.01
C ASN A 54 11.77 -12.50 -7.79
N SER A 55 10.68 -12.83 -7.09
CA SER A 55 9.36 -13.06 -7.68
C SER A 55 8.25 -12.77 -6.66
N LYS A 56 7.02 -12.51 -7.11
CA LYS A 56 5.90 -12.25 -6.21
C LYS A 56 5.56 -13.45 -5.31
N GLU A 57 5.95 -14.65 -5.71
CA GLU A 57 5.80 -15.89 -4.94
C GLU A 57 6.67 -15.87 -3.68
N ASP A 58 7.81 -15.19 -3.70
CA ASP A 58 8.69 -15.04 -2.53
C ASP A 58 8.00 -14.26 -1.40
N ILE A 59 7.04 -13.39 -1.73
CA ILE A 59 6.29 -12.58 -0.76
C ILE A 59 5.50 -13.46 0.21
N MET A 60 4.96 -14.59 -0.30
CA MET A 60 4.22 -15.56 0.51
C MET A 60 5.10 -16.33 1.50
N ASN A 61 6.41 -16.35 1.28
CA ASN A 61 7.38 -17.04 2.14
C ASN A 61 8.01 -16.13 3.20
N ILE A 62 7.65 -14.84 3.23
CA ILE A 62 8.17 -13.89 4.22
C ILE A 62 7.66 -14.32 5.62
N PRO A 63 8.55 -14.53 6.61
CA PRO A 63 8.13 -14.84 7.97
C PRO A 63 7.30 -13.71 8.59
N GLU A 64 6.36 -14.08 9.46
CA GLU A 64 5.52 -13.11 10.16
C GLU A 64 6.36 -12.09 10.94
N THR A 65 6.00 -10.81 10.81
CA THR A 65 6.68 -9.69 11.47
C THR A 65 5.69 -8.57 11.83
N MET A 66 6.18 -7.40 12.19
CA MET A 66 5.37 -6.25 12.59
C MET A 66 4.65 -5.56 11.42
N ASN A 67 5.30 -5.48 10.24
CA ASN A 67 4.74 -4.83 9.07
C ASN A 67 5.33 -5.37 7.76
N LEU A 68 4.60 -5.14 6.68
CA LEU A 68 5.04 -5.42 5.32
C LEU A 68 4.79 -4.19 4.47
N THR A 69 5.83 -3.70 3.80
CA THR A 69 5.74 -2.52 2.94
C THR A 69 6.08 -2.90 1.50
N ILE A 70 5.29 -2.40 0.56
CA ILE A 70 5.65 -2.33 -0.86
C ILE A 70 5.85 -0.87 -1.24
N ARG A 71 6.94 -0.58 -1.95
CA ARG A 71 7.18 0.74 -2.55
C ARG A 71 7.69 0.62 -3.97
N GLY A 72 7.44 1.65 -4.77
CA GLY A 72 7.89 1.74 -6.15
C GLY A 72 7.00 2.71 -6.92
N ARG A 73 7.15 2.75 -8.23
CA ARG A 73 6.25 3.55 -9.08
C ARG A 73 5.08 2.66 -9.50
N SER A 74 3.87 2.99 -9.07
CA SER A 74 2.69 2.22 -9.48
C SER A 74 2.32 2.54 -10.93
N ASP A 75 2.04 1.51 -11.72
CA ASP A 75 1.59 1.62 -13.11
C ASP A 75 0.11 2.01 -13.21
N ILE A 76 -0.66 1.79 -12.14
CA ILE A 76 -2.10 2.10 -12.07
C ILE A 76 -2.30 3.60 -11.84
N ILE A 77 -1.68 4.14 -10.79
CA ILE A 77 -1.79 5.58 -10.44
C ILE A 77 -0.68 6.44 -11.05
N LYS A 78 0.30 5.82 -11.72
CA LYS A 78 1.41 6.48 -12.45
C LYS A 78 2.29 7.40 -11.60
N VAL A 79 2.36 7.17 -10.29
CA VAL A 79 3.18 7.94 -9.35
C VAL A 79 3.92 7.02 -8.38
N PRO A 80 5.05 7.47 -7.80
CA PRO A 80 5.67 6.79 -6.67
C PRO A 80 4.70 6.65 -5.50
N ILE A 81 4.60 5.44 -4.96
CA ILE A 81 3.74 5.09 -3.84
C ILE A 81 4.43 4.10 -2.92
N MET A 82 4.15 4.25 -1.62
CA MET A 82 4.56 3.33 -0.57
C MET A 82 3.34 2.94 0.25
N ILE A 83 3.11 1.64 0.44
CA ILE A 83 2.00 1.10 1.22
C ILE A 83 2.56 0.20 2.30
N THR A 84 2.27 0.52 3.56
CA THR A 84 2.70 -0.23 4.74
C THR A 84 1.50 -0.85 5.42
N PHE A 85 1.45 -2.17 5.43
CA PHE A 85 0.48 -2.96 6.18
C PHE A 85 1.05 -3.32 7.53
N TYR A 86 0.26 -3.12 8.59
CA TYR A 86 0.66 -3.48 9.94
C TYR A 86 0.03 -4.82 10.35
N ASN A 87 0.86 -5.74 10.82
CA ASN A 87 0.35 -6.98 11.39
C ASN A 87 -0.40 -6.66 12.69
N GLN A 88 -1.53 -7.34 12.93
CA GLN A 88 -2.39 -7.20 14.12
C GLN A 88 -3.05 -5.81 14.31
N LEU A 89 -2.85 -4.87 13.39
CA LEU A 89 -3.56 -3.59 13.35
C LEU A 89 -4.47 -3.53 12.12
N GLN A 90 -5.64 -2.92 12.24
CA GLN A 90 -6.55 -2.71 11.11
C GLN A 90 -6.15 -1.51 10.26
N ALA A 91 -4.86 -1.17 10.25
CA ALA A 91 -4.41 0.08 9.69
C ALA A 91 -3.39 -0.12 8.58
N VAL A 92 -3.43 0.78 7.61
CA VAL A 92 -2.54 0.84 6.46
C VAL A 92 -2.07 2.27 6.29
N ASP A 93 -0.76 2.47 6.21
CA ASP A 93 -0.20 3.78 5.87
C ASP A 93 0.13 3.81 4.38
N VAL A 94 -0.31 4.85 3.70
CA VAL A 94 -0.04 5.05 2.28
C VAL A 94 0.58 6.41 2.06
N SER A 95 1.75 6.41 1.40
CA SER A 95 2.47 7.62 1.00
C SER A 95 2.48 7.71 -0.52
N VAL A 96 1.97 8.80 -1.07
CA VAL A 96 1.91 9.05 -2.53
C VAL A 96 2.69 10.30 -2.86
N ALA A 97 3.55 10.27 -3.86
CA ALA A 97 4.30 11.47 -4.27
C ALA A 97 3.37 12.49 -4.96
N GLN A 98 3.58 13.77 -4.68
CA GLN A 98 2.92 14.90 -5.34
C GLN A 98 3.58 15.16 -6.70
N ALA A 99 3.48 14.18 -7.60
CA ALA A 99 4.11 14.22 -8.93
C ALA A 99 3.11 14.57 -10.05
N THR A 100 1.81 14.63 -9.74
CA THR A 100 0.73 14.97 -10.67
C THR A 100 -0.27 15.89 -10.00
N ASP A 101 -0.97 16.70 -10.81
CA ASP A 101 -2.04 17.61 -10.36
C ASP A 101 -3.13 16.93 -9.52
N GLU A 102 -3.30 15.61 -9.68
CA GLU A 102 -4.27 14.80 -8.90
C GLU A 102 -3.89 14.66 -7.43
N PHE A 103 -2.59 14.75 -7.11
CA PHE A 103 -2.04 14.61 -5.76
C PHE A 103 -1.43 15.92 -5.22
N GLU A 104 -1.45 17.00 -6.02
CA GLU A 104 -1.12 18.35 -5.57
C GLU A 104 -2.33 19.03 -4.92
N ASN A 105 -2.11 19.82 -3.85
CA ASN A 105 -3.13 20.55 -3.12
C ASN A 105 -4.26 19.65 -2.59
N ILE A 106 -3.96 18.81 -1.60
CA ILE A 106 -4.88 17.82 -1.00
C ILE A 106 -6.25 18.44 -0.76
N ASN A 107 -7.22 17.91 -1.49
CA ASN A 107 -8.62 17.90 -1.09
C ASN A 107 -8.96 16.46 -0.71
N TYR A 108 -9.41 16.25 0.53
CA TYR A 108 -9.76 14.92 1.05
C TYR A 108 -10.68 14.15 0.10
N GLU A 109 -11.72 14.79 -0.46
CA GLU A 109 -12.67 14.14 -1.36
C GLU A 109 -12.00 13.69 -2.66
N LYS A 110 -11.14 14.53 -3.24
CA LYS A 110 -10.41 14.20 -4.47
C LYS A 110 -9.42 13.07 -4.22
N PHE A 111 -8.62 13.17 -3.16
CA PHE A 111 -7.63 12.16 -2.81
C PHE A 111 -8.30 10.80 -2.53
N ASN A 112 -9.38 10.81 -1.74
CA ASN A 112 -10.16 9.61 -1.47
C ASN A 112 -10.73 9.03 -2.77
N HIS A 113 -11.34 9.85 -3.62
CA HIS A 113 -11.91 9.38 -4.88
C HIS A 113 -10.85 8.75 -5.80
N SER A 114 -9.64 9.31 -5.87
CA SER A 114 -8.56 8.77 -6.70
C SER A 114 -7.97 7.47 -6.18
N LEU A 115 -7.81 7.32 -4.86
CA LEU A 115 -7.09 6.18 -4.28
C LEU A 115 -8.00 5.07 -3.74
N CYS A 116 -9.25 5.36 -3.38
CA CYS A 116 -10.17 4.42 -2.73
C CYS A 116 -10.37 3.14 -3.54
N GLN A 117 -10.63 3.25 -4.85
CA GLN A 117 -10.81 2.07 -5.72
C GLN A 117 -9.56 1.17 -5.76
N TYR A 118 -8.38 1.79 -5.72
CA TYR A 118 -7.12 1.07 -5.69
C TYR A 118 -6.95 0.34 -4.36
N MET A 119 -7.17 1.02 -3.22
CA MET A 119 -7.11 0.43 -1.89
C MET A 119 -8.12 -0.71 -1.70
N ASP A 120 -9.36 -0.54 -2.18
CA ASP A 120 -10.40 -1.57 -2.15
C ASP A 120 -10.00 -2.80 -2.95
N SER A 121 -9.37 -2.60 -4.11
CA SER A 121 -8.88 -3.72 -4.94
C SER A 121 -7.81 -4.53 -4.21
N ILE A 122 -6.93 -3.87 -3.46
CA ILE A 122 -5.92 -4.54 -2.63
C ILE A 122 -6.59 -5.33 -1.52
N GLU A 123 -7.52 -4.72 -0.79
CA GLU A 123 -8.25 -5.38 0.29
C GLU A 123 -8.98 -6.62 -0.20
N LEU A 124 -9.68 -6.52 -1.33
CA LEU A 124 -10.36 -7.66 -1.95
C LEU A 124 -9.37 -8.77 -2.33
N ALA A 125 -8.17 -8.42 -2.78
CA ALA A 125 -7.15 -9.41 -3.11
C ALA A 125 -6.65 -10.19 -1.88
N MET A 126 -6.66 -9.58 -0.69
CA MET A 126 -6.27 -10.24 0.56
C MET A 126 -7.15 -11.47 0.88
N TYR A 127 -8.41 -11.48 0.41
CA TYR A 127 -9.38 -12.56 0.65
C TYR A 127 -9.56 -13.52 -0.52
N ARG A 128 -8.82 -13.34 -1.63
CA ARG A 128 -8.90 -14.26 -2.75
C ARG A 128 -8.36 -15.64 -2.35
N LYS A 129 -9.08 -16.67 -2.78
CA LYS A 129 -8.75 -18.08 -2.55
C LYS A 129 -7.68 -18.55 -3.51
#